data_AF-A0A9E4H8Y1-F1
#
_entry.id   AF-A0A9E4H8Y1-F1
#
_cell.length_a   1.000
_cell.length_b   1.000
_cell.length_c   1.000
_cell.angle_alpha   90.00
_cell.angle_beta   90.00
_cell.angle_gamma   90.00
#
_symmetry.space_group_name_H-M   'P 1'
#
loop_
_entity.id
_entity.type
_entity.pdbx_description
1 polymer ?
#
loop_
_entity_poly.entity_id
_entity_poly.type
_entity_poly.pdbx_seq_one_letter_code
_entity_poly.pdbx_strand_id
1 'polypeptide(L)'
;MTTNSFLAESEIERMATRLLARYESRYGPIDCPPVPIESILEDILDLSILWDAVPEEPGQSILAGLDPNNRTVVFNETRLALIDETPGLYNTVLAHEAGHWEAHVDPALLDQSALPQFEREFGCLYRQSGPGGDPKERQAHQFMGFLLLPSHLLREAIRDVDLLSWPNLYALRDLFQVTITALTVRLARLNLLYISEDKGLYPSRLVYDGQMPLAL
;
A
#
# COMPACT_ATOMS: atom_id res chain seq x y z
N MET A 1 -24.96 5.08 11.17
CA MET A 1 -24.12 4.50 12.23
C MET A 1 -22.86 4.00 11.56
N THR A 2 -21.78 4.77 11.58
CA THR A 2 -20.50 4.41 10.98
C THR A 2 -19.87 3.30 11.82
N THR A 3 -19.93 2.07 11.32
CA THR A 3 -19.25 0.93 11.93
C THR A 3 -17.76 1.13 11.77
N ASN A 4 -17.12 1.51 12.87
CA ASN A 4 -15.67 1.60 13.02
C ASN A 4 -15.09 0.17 13.01
N SER A 5 -15.05 -0.45 11.82
CA SER A 5 -14.70 -1.87 11.63
C SER A 5 -13.18 -2.03 11.66
N PHE A 6 -12.66 -2.42 12.83
CA PHE A 6 -11.29 -2.90 12.94
C PHE A 6 -11.18 -4.31 12.32
N LEU A 7 -10.98 -4.39 11.00
CA LEU A 7 -10.53 -5.60 10.31
C LEU A 7 -9.18 -6.08 10.86
N ALA A 8 -9.06 -7.39 11.06
CA ALA A 8 -7.81 -8.02 11.44
C ALA A 8 -6.80 -8.01 10.29
N GLU A 9 -5.50 -8.02 10.60
CA GLU A 9 -4.44 -8.04 9.56
C GLU A 9 -4.57 -9.23 8.59
N SER A 10 -4.88 -10.42 9.11
CA SER A 10 -5.10 -11.61 8.29
C SER A 10 -6.31 -11.48 7.36
N GLU A 11 -7.29 -10.69 7.75
CA GLU A 11 -8.44 -10.39 6.89
C GLU A 11 -8.04 -9.46 5.75
N ILE A 12 -7.23 -8.44 6.02
CA ILE A 12 -6.71 -7.50 5.02
C ILE A 12 -5.79 -8.23 4.03
N GLU A 13 -4.91 -9.10 4.52
CA GLU A 13 -4.07 -9.95 3.66
C GLU A 13 -4.92 -10.85 2.75
N ARG A 14 -6.00 -11.44 3.30
CA ARG A 14 -6.94 -12.26 2.53
C ARG A 14 -7.67 -11.44 1.46
N MET A 15 -8.01 -10.18 1.74
CA MET A 15 -8.64 -9.29 0.75
C MET A 15 -7.69 -9.00 -0.41
N ALA A 16 -6.46 -8.58 -0.11
CA ALA A 16 -5.44 -8.35 -1.14
C ALA A 16 -5.16 -9.62 -1.96
N THR A 17 -5.03 -10.78 -1.30
CA THR A 17 -4.84 -12.07 -1.97
C THR A 17 -6.01 -12.44 -2.87
N ARG A 18 -7.25 -12.17 -2.44
CA ARG A 18 -8.43 -12.41 -3.28
C ARG A 18 -8.45 -11.48 -4.49
N LEU A 19 -8.05 -10.23 -4.33
CA LEU A 19 -7.97 -9.28 -5.43
C LEU A 19 -6.95 -9.72 -6.48
N LEU A 20 -5.76 -10.16 -6.05
CA LEU A 20 -4.76 -10.77 -6.94
C LEU A 20 -5.33 -11.98 -7.66
N ALA A 21 -5.98 -12.91 -6.94
CA ALA A 21 -6.57 -14.10 -7.56
C ALA A 21 -7.67 -13.76 -8.59
N ARG A 22 -8.47 -12.70 -8.38
CA ARG A 22 -9.44 -12.20 -9.36
C ARG A 22 -8.74 -11.71 -10.62
N TYR A 23 -7.66 -10.93 -10.47
CA TYR A 23 -6.84 -10.50 -11.60
C TYR A 23 -6.25 -11.70 -12.36
N GLU A 24 -5.64 -12.62 -11.64
CA GLU A 24 -4.98 -13.80 -12.22
C GLU A 24 -5.95 -14.72 -12.96
N SER A 25 -7.19 -14.83 -12.48
CA SER A 25 -8.24 -15.59 -13.15
C SER A 25 -8.62 -15.03 -14.53
N ARG A 26 -8.41 -13.73 -14.74
CA ARG A 26 -8.76 -13.02 -15.98
C ARG A 26 -7.57 -12.88 -16.93
N TYR A 27 -6.37 -12.63 -16.39
CA TYR A 27 -5.19 -12.28 -17.18
C TYR A 27 -4.04 -13.29 -17.12
N GLY A 28 -4.16 -14.32 -16.28
CA GLY A 28 -3.09 -15.28 -16.02
C GLY A 28 -2.28 -14.92 -14.76
N PRO A 29 -1.42 -15.84 -14.29
CA PRO A 29 -0.69 -15.69 -13.04
C PRO A 29 0.27 -14.47 -13.08
N ILE A 30 0.45 -13.82 -11.93
CA ILE A 30 1.47 -12.79 -11.76
C ILE A 30 2.76 -13.50 -11.33
N ASP A 31 3.55 -13.96 -12.29
CA ASP A 31 4.76 -14.76 -12.01
C ASP A 31 5.98 -13.91 -11.61
N CYS A 32 5.96 -12.60 -11.85
CA CYS A 32 7.02 -11.69 -11.46
C CYS A 32 6.50 -10.28 -11.14
N PRO A 33 7.20 -9.51 -10.29
CA PRO A 33 6.92 -8.09 -10.10
C PRO A 33 7.15 -7.27 -11.39
N PRO A 34 6.56 -6.07 -11.49
CA PRO A 34 5.64 -5.46 -10.53
C PRO A 34 4.22 -6.03 -10.63
N VAL A 35 3.44 -5.86 -9.57
CA VAL A 35 1.99 -6.13 -9.60
C VAL A 35 1.32 -5.06 -10.48
N PRO A 36 0.48 -5.43 -11.48
CA PRO A 36 -0.11 -4.50 -12.44
C PRO A 36 -1.28 -3.72 -11.83
N ILE A 37 -0.96 -2.77 -10.94
CA ILE A 37 -1.93 -2.11 -10.08
C ILE A 37 -2.98 -1.29 -10.85
N GLU A 38 -2.61 -0.60 -11.92
CA GLU A 38 -3.59 0.13 -12.76
C GLU A 38 -4.65 -0.81 -13.33
N SER A 39 -4.22 -1.91 -13.96
CA SER A 39 -5.14 -2.91 -14.51
C SER A 39 -5.99 -3.57 -13.42
N ILE A 40 -5.46 -3.75 -12.21
CA ILE A 40 -6.26 -4.22 -11.08
C ILE A 40 -7.36 -3.21 -10.72
N LEU A 41 -7.04 -1.92 -10.62
CA LEU A 41 -8.05 -0.90 -10.32
C LEU A 41 -9.09 -0.80 -11.44
N GLU A 42 -8.65 -0.66 -12.68
CA GLU A 42 -9.55 -0.41 -13.82
C GLU A 42 -10.35 -1.64 -14.19
N ASP A 43 -9.71 -2.81 -14.36
CA ASP A 43 -10.40 -3.98 -14.90
C ASP A 43 -11.08 -4.86 -13.86
N ILE A 44 -10.59 -4.84 -12.61
CA ILE A 44 -11.08 -5.72 -11.54
C ILE A 44 -11.92 -4.94 -10.54
N LEU A 45 -11.48 -3.75 -10.13
CA LEU A 45 -12.24 -2.90 -9.22
C LEU A 45 -13.21 -1.96 -9.94
N ASP A 46 -13.11 -1.81 -11.27
CA ASP A 46 -13.92 -0.87 -12.05
C ASP A 46 -13.81 0.54 -11.46
N LEU A 47 -12.57 0.95 -11.18
CA LEU A 47 -12.17 2.28 -10.73
C LEU A 47 -11.42 2.98 -11.85
N SER A 48 -11.73 4.26 -12.06
CA SER A 48 -11.00 5.14 -12.97
C SER A 48 -9.88 5.90 -12.24
N ILE A 49 -8.88 6.35 -12.98
CA ILE A 49 -7.78 7.17 -12.45
C ILE A 49 -7.88 8.56 -13.09
N LEU A 50 -7.87 9.60 -12.26
CA LEU A 50 -7.95 11.00 -12.68
C LEU A 50 -6.82 11.80 -12.03
N TRP A 51 -6.35 12.82 -12.73
CA TRP A 51 -5.51 13.88 -12.18
C TRP A 51 -6.31 15.16 -12.15
N ASP A 52 -6.41 15.78 -10.97
CA ASP A 52 -7.09 17.06 -10.78
C ASP A 52 -6.44 17.86 -9.65
N ALA A 53 -6.70 19.16 -9.62
CA ALA A 53 -6.29 20.01 -8.50
C ALA A 53 -7.06 19.63 -7.24
N VAL A 54 -6.36 19.13 -6.23
CA VAL A 54 -6.93 18.93 -4.91
C VAL A 54 -6.45 20.06 -4.00
N PRO A 55 -7.35 20.92 -3.49
CA PRO A 55 -6.98 21.98 -2.55
C PRO A 55 -6.38 21.39 -1.27
N GLU A 56 -5.32 22.01 -0.78
CA GLU A 56 -4.65 21.63 0.46
C GLU A 56 -4.67 22.82 1.43
N GLU A 57 -5.04 22.56 2.69
CA GLU A 57 -4.88 23.56 3.75
C GLU A 57 -3.41 23.64 4.20
N PRO A 58 -2.97 24.75 4.82
CA PRO A 58 -1.61 24.89 5.33
C PRO A 58 -1.21 23.72 6.23
N GLY A 59 -0.16 22.99 5.82
CA GLY A 59 0.35 21.81 6.55
C GLY A 59 -0.20 20.47 6.07
N GLN A 60 -1.13 20.45 5.12
CA GLN A 60 -1.57 19.23 4.43
C GLN A 60 -0.69 18.90 3.22
N SER A 61 -0.58 17.60 2.92
CA SER A 61 0.07 17.11 1.72
C SER A 61 -0.73 15.92 1.21
N ILE A 62 -1.63 16.16 0.28
CA ILE A 62 -2.56 15.18 -0.28
C ILE A 62 -2.00 14.72 -1.63
N LEU A 63 -1.60 13.45 -1.72
CA LEU A 63 -1.11 12.87 -2.98
C LEU A 63 -2.25 12.37 -3.87
N ALA A 64 -3.27 11.77 -3.26
CA ALA A 64 -4.48 11.31 -3.91
C ALA A 64 -5.63 11.20 -2.90
N GLY A 65 -6.83 11.02 -3.43
CA GLY A 65 -8.01 10.61 -2.68
C GLY A 65 -8.94 9.73 -3.49
N LEU A 66 -9.85 9.06 -2.80
CA LEU A 66 -10.88 8.23 -3.40
C LEU A 66 -12.19 9.02 -3.48
N ASP A 67 -12.82 9.01 -4.65
CA ASP A 67 -14.20 9.42 -4.87
C ASP A 67 -15.07 8.17 -5.09
N PRO A 68 -15.72 7.64 -4.04
CA PRO A 68 -16.48 6.40 -4.17
C PRO A 68 -17.70 6.53 -5.08
N ASN A 69 -18.32 7.73 -5.14
CA ASN A 69 -19.54 7.95 -5.93
C ASN A 69 -19.24 7.88 -7.42
N ASN A 70 -18.11 8.45 -7.84
CA ASN A 70 -17.66 8.43 -9.22
C ASN A 70 -16.79 7.21 -9.55
N ARG A 71 -16.46 6.37 -8.55
CA ARG A 71 -15.57 5.23 -8.69
C ARG A 71 -14.22 5.67 -9.27
N THR A 72 -13.65 6.71 -8.69
CA THR A 72 -12.43 7.36 -9.22
C THR A 72 -11.39 7.53 -8.12
N VAL A 73 -10.15 7.18 -8.42
CA VAL A 73 -8.99 7.64 -7.65
C VAL A 73 -8.49 8.94 -8.28
N VAL A 74 -8.47 10.01 -7.49
CA VAL A 74 -8.07 11.35 -7.93
C VAL A 74 -6.69 11.67 -7.37
N PHE A 75 -5.67 11.67 -8.22
CA PHE A 75 -4.36 12.18 -7.88
C PHE A 75 -4.33 13.71 -7.90
N ASN A 76 -3.58 14.27 -6.96
CA ASN A 76 -3.39 15.70 -6.87
C ASN A 76 -2.33 16.16 -7.88
N GLU A 77 -2.76 16.85 -8.94
CA GLU A 77 -1.86 17.36 -9.98
C GLU A 77 -0.78 18.30 -9.43
N THR A 78 -1.06 19.01 -8.33
CA THR A 78 -0.09 19.91 -7.70
C THR A 78 1.08 19.16 -7.05
N ARG A 79 0.95 17.83 -6.87
CA ARG A 79 1.97 16.94 -6.33
C ARG A 79 2.61 16.04 -7.38
N LEU A 80 2.32 16.25 -8.68
CA LEU A 80 2.86 15.45 -9.78
C LEU A 80 4.39 15.34 -9.72
N ALA A 81 5.10 16.45 -9.54
CA ALA A 81 6.56 16.44 -9.47
C ALA A 81 7.10 15.54 -8.33
N LEU A 82 6.47 15.55 -7.16
CA LEU A 82 6.86 14.68 -6.05
C LEU A 82 6.62 13.21 -6.37
N ILE A 83 5.51 12.91 -7.05
CA ILE A 83 5.13 11.55 -7.47
C ILE A 83 6.12 11.02 -8.50
N ASP A 84 6.45 11.82 -9.51
CA ASP A 84 7.39 11.46 -10.58
C ASP A 84 8.83 11.32 -10.08
N GLU A 85 9.26 12.19 -9.16
CA GLU A 85 10.62 12.18 -8.62
C GLU A 85 10.85 11.09 -7.55
N THR A 86 9.78 10.51 -6.98
CA THR A 86 9.88 9.50 -5.92
C THR A 86 9.64 8.09 -6.47
N PRO A 87 10.67 7.23 -6.58
CA PRO A 87 10.53 5.90 -7.15
C PRO A 87 9.43 5.07 -6.46
N GLY A 88 8.50 4.56 -7.28
CA GLY A 88 7.40 3.70 -6.86
C GLY A 88 6.31 4.39 -6.02
N LEU A 89 6.34 5.73 -5.89
CA LEU A 89 5.34 6.46 -5.12
C LEU A 89 3.95 6.35 -5.75
N TYR A 90 3.85 6.51 -7.08
CA TYR A 90 2.61 6.37 -7.82
C TYR A 90 1.87 5.05 -7.51
N ASN A 91 2.54 3.91 -7.73
CA ASN A 91 1.95 2.59 -7.46
C ASN A 91 1.57 2.40 -5.99
N THR A 92 2.42 2.90 -5.07
CA THR A 92 2.17 2.82 -3.62
C THR A 92 0.90 3.59 -3.23
N VAL A 93 0.71 4.80 -3.77
CA VAL A 93 -0.48 5.61 -3.54
C VAL A 93 -1.71 4.92 -4.15
N LEU A 94 -1.60 4.42 -5.38
CA LEU A 94 -2.71 3.77 -6.07
C LEU A 94 -3.22 2.53 -5.29
N ALA A 95 -2.29 1.71 -4.80
CA ALA A 95 -2.63 0.55 -3.99
C ALA A 95 -3.16 0.90 -2.58
N HIS A 96 -2.78 2.05 -2.03
CA HIS A 96 -3.35 2.57 -0.78
C HIS A 96 -4.83 2.93 -0.97
N GLU A 97 -5.16 3.68 -2.02
CA GLU A 97 -6.55 4.03 -2.34
C GLU A 97 -7.39 2.80 -2.71
N ALA A 98 -6.81 1.80 -3.38
CA ALA A 98 -7.46 0.49 -3.58
C ALA A 98 -7.77 -0.22 -2.26
N GLY A 99 -6.92 -0.05 -1.25
CA GLY A 99 -7.16 -0.55 0.10
C GLY A 99 -8.35 0.13 0.77
N HIS A 100 -8.50 1.44 0.60
CA HIS A 100 -9.69 2.16 1.06
C HIS A 100 -10.96 1.68 0.38
N TRP A 101 -10.92 1.49 -0.94
CA TRP A 101 -12.03 0.97 -1.71
C TRP A 101 -12.45 -0.43 -1.23
N GLU A 102 -11.52 -1.38 -1.21
CA GLU A 102 -11.85 -2.78 -0.88
C GLU A 102 -12.27 -2.96 0.58
N ALA A 103 -11.65 -2.22 1.51
CA ALA A 103 -11.87 -2.43 2.95
C ALA A 103 -13.01 -1.60 3.54
N HIS A 104 -13.27 -0.41 3.00
CA HIS A 104 -14.10 0.59 3.68
C HIS A 104 -15.27 1.10 2.84
N VAL A 105 -15.29 0.82 1.53
CA VAL A 105 -16.44 1.15 0.67
C VAL A 105 -17.31 -0.10 0.51
N ASP A 106 -18.61 0.05 0.76
CA ASP A 106 -19.60 -0.96 0.41
C ASP A 106 -20.33 -0.52 -0.87
N PRO A 107 -20.02 -1.12 -2.05
CA PRO A 107 -20.65 -0.75 -3.30
C PRO A 107 -22.17 -0.89 -3.28
N ALA A 108 -22.73 -1.83 -2.50
CA ALA A 108 -24.17 -2.03 -2.42
C ALA A 108 -24.90 -0.86 -1.76
N LEU A 109 -24.19 -0.05 -0.96
CA LEU A 109 -24.73 1.15 -0.32
C LEU A 109 -24.58 2.41 -1.20
N LEU A 110 -23.67 2.40 -2.17
CA LEU A 110 -23.50 3.49 -3.14
C LEU A 110 -24.71 3.59 -4.08
N ASP A 111 -25.20 2.46 -4.59
CA ASP A 111 -26.37 2.40 -5.48
C ASP A 111 -27.69 2.81 -4.81
N GLN A 112 -27.76 2.77 -3.48
CA GLN A 112 -28.97 3.06 -2.70
C GLN A 112 -29.05 4.53 -2.25
N SER A 113 -28.02 5.34 -2.49
CA SER A 113 -27.85 6.63 -1.82
C SER A 113 -27.70 7.79 -2.82
N ALA A 114 -28.83 8.35 -3.27
CA ALA A 114 -28.91 9.75 -3.67
C ALA A 114 -28.87 10.68 -2.42
N LEU A 115 -27.91 10.45 -1.51
CA LEU A 115 -27.78 11.17 -0.25
C LEU A 115 -26.51 12.04 -0.23
N PRO A 116 -26.57 13.30 0.22
CA PRO A 116 -25.63 14.35 -0.20
C PRO A 116 -24.34 14.44 0.62
N GLN A 117 -23.83 13.35 1.19
CA GLN A 117 -22.80 13.44 2.26
C GLN A 117 -21.68 12.38 2.21
N PHE A 118 -21.36 11.82 1.05
CA PHE A 118 -20.01 11.27 0.89
C PHE A 118 -19.08 12.42 0.49
N GLU A 119 -18.54 13.10 1.51
CA GLU A 119 -17.37 13.96 1.33
C GLU A 119 -16.26 13.11 0.70
N ARG A 120 -15.59 13.65 -0.33
CA ARG A 120 -14.40 13.02 -0.91
C ARG A 120 -13.41 12.78 0.24
N GLU A 121 -13.19 11.52 0.62
CA GLU A 121 -12.18 11.15 1.61
C GLU A 121 -10.82 11.27 0.89
N PHE A 122 -10.23 12.47 0.93
CA PHE A 122 -8.86 12.71 0.47
C PHE A 122 -7.90 12.20 1.55
N GLY A 123 -7.32 11.01 1.34
CA GLY A 123 -6.71 10.23 2.42
C GLY A 123 -5.21 9.96 2.31
N CYS A 124 -4.55 10.14 1.17
CA CYS A 124 -3.11 9.86 1.10
C CYS A 124 -2.27 11.05 1.61
N LEU A 125 -2.23 11.22 2.94
CA LEU A 125 -1.38 12.19 3.62
C LEU A 125 0.07 11.71 3.63
N TYR A 126 0.92 12.33 2.81
CA TYR A 126 2.36 12.16 2.93
C TYR A 126 2.82 12.79 4.26
N ARG A 127 3.16 11.93 5.25
CA ARG A 127 3.90 12.24 6.49
C ARG A 127 3.10 12.50 7.79
N GLN A 128 1.80 12.18 7.89
CA GLN A 128 1.13 12.10 9.21
C GLN A 128 0.55 10.71 9.50
N SER A 129 1.40 9.83 10.04
CA SER A 129 0.95 8.70 10.85
C SER A 129 1.70 8.74 12.17
N GLY A 130 1.32 9.68 13.03
CA GLY A 130 1.74 9.67 14.43
C GLY A 130 1.07 8.51 15.20
N PRO A 131 1.56 8.19 16.42
CA PRO A 131 0.91 7.21 17.28
C PRO A 131 -0.49 7.74 17.66
N GLY A 132 -1.54 7.13 17.08
CA GLY A 132 -2.93 7.60 17.18
C GLY A 132 -3.66 7.81 15.85
N GLY A 133 -3.03 7.52 14.71
CA GLY A 133 -3.65 7.66 13.37
C GLY A 133 -4.94 6.87 13.18
N ASP A 134 -5.71 7.22 12.15
CA ASP A 134 -6.96 6.56 11.79
C ASP A 134 -6.74 5.06 11.52
N PRO A 135 -7.49 4.15 12.18
CA PRO A 135 -7.49 2.72 11.84
C PRO A 135 -7.64 2.43 10.36
N LYS A 136 -8.51 3.14 9.64
CA LYS A 136 -8.73 2.95 8.20
C LYS A 136 -7.46 3.15 7.40
N GLU A 137 -6.74 4.24 7.67
CA GLU A 137 -5.46 4.57 7.02
C GLU A 137 -4.38 3.52 7.27
N ARG A 138 -4.34 2.95 8.49
CA ARG A 138 -3.44 1.83 8.77
C ARG A 138 -3.81 0.58 8.00
N GLN A 139 -5.10 0.30 7.83
CA GLN A 139 -5.58 -0.87 7.10
C GLN A 139 -5.34 -0.73 5.60
N ALA A 140 -5.53 0.46 5.04
CA ALA A 140 -5.18 0.78 3.64
C ALA A 140 -3.67 0.62 3.40
N HIS A 141 -2.82 1.13 4.30
CA HIS A 141 -1.37 0.91 4.22
C HIS A 141 -0.98 -0.58 4.30
N GLN A 142 -1.66 -1.36 5.16
CA GLN A 142 -1.44 -2.80 5.24
C GLN A 142 -1.84 -3.49 3.94
N PHE A 143 -3.03 -3.17 3.42
CA PHE A 143 -3.54 -3.70 2.16
C PHE A 143 -2.58 -3.42 1.00
N MET A 144 -2.09 -2.19 0.87
CA MET A 144 -1.07 -1.81 -0.12
C MET A 144 0.15 -2.73 -0.06
N GLY A 145 0.68 -2.98 1.15
CA GLY A 145 1.83 -3.86 1.34
C GLY A 145 1.53 -5.31 0.96
N PHE A 146 0.34 -5.83 1.28
CA PHE A 146 -0.06 -7.19 0.88
C PHE A 146 -0.28 -7.31 -0.63
N LEU A 147 -0.81 -6.27 -1.26
CA LEU A 147 -1.15 -6.25 -2.68
C LEU A 147 0.09 -6.12 -3.56
N LEU A 148 0.96 -5.13 -3.30
CA LEU A 148 2.14 -4.86 -4.13
C LEU A 148 3.34 -5.74 -3.80
N LEU A 149 3.43 -6.24 -2.56
CA LEU A 149 4.53 -7.07 -2.07
C LEU A 149 3.99 -8.40 -1.51
N PRO A 150 3.28 -9.20 -2.35
CA PRO A 150 2.72 -10.45 -1.89
C PRO A 150 3.83 -11.41 -1.47
N SER A 151 3.59 -12.15 -0.39
CA SER A 151 4.63 -12.93 0.29
C SER A 151 5.35 -13.93 -0.61
N HIS A 152 4.67 -14.50 -1.60
CA HIS A 152 5.26 -15.48 -2.52
C HIS A 152 6.24 -14.82 -3.51
N LEU A 153 5.87 -13.70 -4.15
CA LEU A 153 6.77 -12.95 -5.04
C LEU A 153 7.96 -12.39 -4.28
N LEU A 154 7.72 -11.84 -3.10
CA LEU A 154 8.80 -11.27 -2.30
C LEU A 154 9.79 -12.34 -1.85
N ARG A 155 9.32 -13.51 -1.41
CA ARG A 155 10.20 -14.63 -1.05
C ARG A 155 11.00 -15.18 -2.22
N GLU A 156 10.42 -15.20 -3.41
CA GLU A 156 11.13 -15.61 -4.62
C GLU A 156 12.23 -14.62 -4.98
N ALA A 157 11.89 -13.32 -5.00
CA ALA A 157 12.80 -12.26 -5.39
C ALA A 157 14.01 -12.10 -4.46
N ILE A 158 13.87 -12.46 -3.18
CA ILE A 158 14.94 -12.30 -2.18
C ILE A 158 15.81 -13.56 -1.99
N ARG A 159 15.51 -14.67 -2.69
CA ARG A 159 16.14 -15.98 -2.42
C ARG A 159 17.67 -15.92 -2.34
N ASP A 160 18.29 -15.21 -3.26
CA ASP A 160 19.74 -15.08 -3.40
C ASP A 160 20.21 -13.62 -3.19
N VAL A 161 19.43 -12.84 -2.43
CA VAL A 161 19.70 -11.41 -2.20
C VAL A 161 20.12 -11.19 -0.75
N ASP A 162 21.27 -10.55 -0.56
CA ASP A 162 21.67 -10.04 0.75
C ASP A 162 20.82 -8.83 1.12
N LEU A 163 19.87 -9.02 2.05
CA LEU A 163 18.98 -7.97 2.55
C LEU A 163 19.66 -6.98 3.49
N LEU A 164 20.90 -7.24 3.92
CA LEU A 164 21.68 -6.34 4.78
C LEU A 164 22.50 -5.33 3.96
N SER A 165 22.09 -5.09 2.72
CA SER A 165 22.70 -4.16 1.77
C SER A 165 21.68 -3.17 1.24
N TRP A 166 21.86 -1.88 1.54
CA TRP A 166 21.02 -0.80 1.00
C TRP A 166 20.93 -0.80 -0.53
N PRO A 167 22.03 -0.98 -1.30
CA PRO A 167 21.95 -1.15 -2.74
C PRO A 167 20.99 -2.26 -3.18
N ASN A 168 21.01 -3.41 -2.51
CA ASN A 168 20.11 -4.53 -2.82
C ASN A 168 18.65 -4.19 -2.48
N LEU A 169 18.40 -3.48 -1.38
CA LEU A 169 17.07 -3.00 -1.03
C LEU A 169 16.54 -1.99 -2.06
N TYR A 170 17.38 -1.12 -2.60
CA TYR A 170 16.99 -0.22 -3.69
C TYR A 170 16.73 -0.96 -5.00
N ALA A 171 17.52 -1.98 -5.33
CA ALA A 171 17.26 -2.83 -6.49
C ALA A 171 15.92 -3.58 -6.36
N LEU A 172 15.61 -4.11 -5.17
CA LEU A 172 14.30 -4.73 -4.88
C LEU A 172 13.17 -3.71 -4.96
N ARG A 173 13.37 -2.49 -4.44
CA ARG A 173 12.38 -1.41 -4.56
C ARG A 173 12.05 -1.15 -6.03
N ASP A 174 13.06 -1.07 -6.87
CA ASP A 174 12.90 -0.79 -8.31
C ASP A 174 12.24 -1.97 -9.04
N LEU A 175 12.59 -3.21 -8.68
CA LEU A 175 11.97 -4.42 -9.20
C LEU A 175 10.45 -4.46 -8.91
N PHE A 176 10.07 -4.15 -7.67
CA PHE A 176 8.66 -4.14 -7.26
C PHE A 176 7.93 -2.84 -7.60
N GLN A 177 8.66 -1.81 -8.02
CA GLN A 177 8.15 -0.46 -8.29
C GLN A 177 7.33 0.12 -7.12
N VAL A 178 7.83 -0.03 -5.91
CA VAL A 178 7.23 0.51 -4.67
C VAL A 178 8.14 1.57 -4.05
N THR A 179 7.68 2.28 -3.03
CA THR A 179 8.62 3.12 -2.23
C THR A 179 9.56 2.27 -1.37
N ILE A 180 10.75 2.80 -1.05
CA ILE A 180 11.68 2.11 -0.12
C ILE A 180 11.05 1.89 1.25
N THR A 181 10.18 2.79 1.69
CA THR A 181 9.44 2.67 2.94
C THR A 181 8.47 1.48 2.90
N ALA A 182 7.68 1.35 1.84
CA ALA A 182 6.75 0.23 1.68
C ALA A 182 7.49 -1.13 1.70
N LEU A 183 8.59 -1.24 0.95
CA LEU A 183 9.42 -2.43 0.92
C LEU A 183 9.98 -2.79 2.31
N THR A 184 10.63 -1.83 2.97
CA THR A 184 11.29 -2.10 4.26
C THR A 184 10.28 -2.40 5.38
N VAL A 185 9.12 -1.73 5.40
CA VAL A 185 8.01 -2.07 6.30
C VAL A 185 7.52 -3.49 6.05
N ARG A 186 7.34 -3.90 4.78
CA ARG A 186 6.89 -5.26 4.46
C ARG A 186 7.91 -6.32 4.89
N LEU A 187 9.19 -6.12 4.60
CA LEU A 187 10.27 -7.03 5.01
C LEU A 187 10.34 -7.15 6.54
N ALA A 188 10.16 -6.05 7.27
CA ALA A 188 10.13 -6.06 8.73
C ALA A 188 8.94 -6.83 9.29
N ARG A 189 7.74 -6.66 8.73
CA ARG A 189 6.55 -7.44 9.14
C ARG A 189 6.70 -8.93 8.92
N LEU A 190 7.45 -9.33 7.89
CA LEU A 190 7.78 -10.73 7.61
C LEU A 190 8.94 -11.26 8.48
N ASN A 191 9.49 -10.45 9.39
CA ASN A 191 10.68 -10.75 10.18
C ASN A 191 11.91 -11.12 9.33
N LEU A 192 12.05 -10.48 8.16
CA LEU A 192 13.18 -10.70 7.23
C LEU A 192 14.26 -9.62 7.34
N LEU A 193 13.91 -8.47 7.91
CA LEU A 193 14.79 -7.32 8.07
C LEU A 193 14.39 -6.51 9.29
N TYR A 194 15.36 -6.01 10.03
CA TYR A 194 15.17 -4.98 11.04
C TYR A 194 16.07 -3.80 10.69
N ILE A 195 15.51 -2.58 10.76
CA ILE A 195 16.24 -1.35 10.52
C ILE A 195 16.24 -0.55 11.82
N SER A 196 17.43 -0.26 12.34
CA SER A 196 17.59 0.56 13.54
C SER A 196 17.39 2.05 13.24
N GLU A 197 17.30 2.88 14.29
CA GLU A 197 17.10 4.33 14.14
C GLU A 197 18.22 5.02 13.34
N ASP A 198 19.46 4.53 13.46
CA ASP A 198 20.63 4.97 12.71
C ASP A 198 20.75 4.35 11.31
N LYS A 199 19.68 3.69 10.82
CA LYS A 199 19.61 3.02 9.51
C LYS A 199 20.55 1.83 9.34
N GLY A 200 21.00 1.24 10.45
CA GLY A 200 21.67 -0.06 10.45
C GLY A 200 20.71 -1.18 10.05
N LEU A 201 21.20 -2.16 9.29
CA LEU A 201 20.42 -3.29 8.79
C LEU A 201 20.78 -4.56 9.58
N TYR A 202 19.77 -5.26 10.08
CA TYR A 202 19.93 -6.47 10.89
C TYR A 202 18.94 -7.56 10.44
N PRO A 203 19.27 -8.86 10.60
CA PRO A 203 18.35 -9.94 10.25
C PRO A 203 17.02 -9.91 11.02
N SER A 204 17.07 -9.44 12.28
CA SER A 204 15.89 -9.31 13.12
C SER A 204 16.14 -8.35 14.27
N ARG A 205 15.05 -7.92 14.93
CA ARG A 205 15.13 -7.09 16.14
C ARG A 205 15.87 -7.79 17.29
N LEU A 206 15.69 -9.12 17.43
CA LEU A 206 16.37 -9.91 18.46
C LEU A 206 17.89 -9.84 18.33
N VAL A 207 18.39 -9.96 17.10
CA VAL A 207 19.83 -9.86 16.81
C VAL A 207 20.35 -8.45 17.15
N TYR A 208 19.58 -7.41 16.82
CA TYR A 208 19.92 -6.03 17.17
C TYR A 208 19.97 -5.79 18.68
N ASP A 209 18.96 -6.28 19.42
CA ASP A 209 18.87 -6.14 20.88
C ASP A 209 19.91 -7.00 21.64
N GLY A 210 20.83 -7.68 20.93
CA GLY A 210 21.89 -8.52 21.51
C GLY A 210 21.42 -9.89 22.00
N GLN A 211 20.18 -10.28 21.66
CA GLN A 211 19.63 -11.60 21.97
C GLN A 211 19.96 -12.56 20.82
N MET A 212 21.10 -13.24 20.93
CA MET A 212 21.40 -14.36 20.04
C MET A 212 20.38 -15.48 20.29
N PRO A 213 19.66 -15.97 19.27
CA PRO A 213 18.98 -17.23 19.43
C PRO A 213 20.04 -18.29 19.74
N LEU A 214 19.81 -19.07 20.81
CA LEU A 214 20.57 -20.29 21.06
C LEU A 214 20.54 -21.11 19.77
N ALA A 215 21.69 -21.28 19.13
CA ALA A 215 21.82 -22.18 18.00
C ALA A 215 21.31 -23.57 18.43
N LEU A 216 20.26 -24.05 17.76
CA LEU A 216 19.85 -25.45 17.79
C LEU A 216 20.58 -26.21 16.69
#